data_AF-M1B695-F1
#
_entry.id   AF-M1B695-F1
#
_cell.length_a   1.000
_cell.length_b   1.000
_cell.length_c   1.000
_cell.angle_alpha   90.00
_cell.angle_beta   90.00
_cell.angle_gamma   90.00
#
_symmetry.space_group_name_H-M   'P 1'
#
loop_
_entity.id
_entity.type
_entity.pdbx_description
1 polymer ?
#
loop_
_entity_poly.entity_id
_entity_poly.type
_entity_poly.pdbx_seq_one_letter_code
_entity_poly.pdbx_strand_id
1 'polypeptide(L)'
;MCDFDQNGTMSFEEFVELNKFLLKSFDRNKNGKFRLDDFISLCIFVQSARNLFDSFDTTKQGRVTLDINQFIYCSEYLEGILPFTIF
;
A
#
# COMPACT_ATOMS: atom_id res chain seq x y z
N MET A 1 0.08 13.79 3.60
CA MET A 1 0.24 13.24 4.97
C MET A 1 1.11 11.97 5.00
N CYS A 2 1.74 11.58 3.88
CA CYS A 2 2.55 10.36 3.78
C CYS A 2 3.98 10.61 3.25
N ASP A 3 4.34 11.89 3.13
CA ASP A 3 5.67 12.39 2.77
C ASP A 3 6.19 13.09 4.04
N PHE A 4 6.90 12.33 4.87
CA PHE A 4 7.38 12.77 6.18
C PHE A 4 8.68 13.56 6.06
N ASP A 5 9.47 13.29 5.03
CA ASP A 5 10.72 13.99 4.76
C ASP A 5 10.54 15.23 3.86
N GLN A 6 9.35 15.44 3.32
CA GLN A 6 8.94 16.58 2.49
C GLN A 6 9.73 16.70 1.19
N ASN A 7 10.22 15.57 0.66
CA ASN A 7 10.99 15.57 -0.58
C ASN A 7 10.10 15.55 -1.84
N GLY A 8 8.78 15.43 -1.69
CA GLY A 8 7.80 15.40 -2.78
C GLY A 8 7.63 14.01 -3.43
N THR A 9 8.24 12.97 -2.87
CA THR A 9 8.14 11.58 -3.31
C THR A 9 7.88 10.67 -2.11
N MET A 10 7.20 9.54 -2.31
CA MET A 10 6.98 8.55 -1.25
C MET A 10 8.04 7.46 -1.34
N SER A 11 8.85 7.31 -0.30
CA SER A 11 9.82 6.23 -0.18
C SER A 11 9.18 4.90 0.22
N PHE A 12 9.90 3.78 0.06
CA PHE A 12 9.45 2.46 0.49
C PHE A 12 9.23 2.40 2.00
N GLU A 13 10.11 3.01 2.80
CA GLU A 13 9.95 3.14 4.25
C GLU A 13 8.64 3.86 4.63
N GLU A 14 8.32 4.96 3.96
CA GLU A 14 7.08 5.70 4.23
C GLU A 14 5.83 4.92 3.78
N PHE A 15 5.94 4.17 2.69
CA PHE A 15 4.93 3.21 2.28
C PHE A 15 4.72 2.10 3.31
N VAL A 16 5.80 1.58 3.92
CA VAL A 16 5.73 0.57 4.99
C VAL A 16 5.08 1.15 6.25
N GLU A 17 5.39 2.38 6.63
CA GLU A 17 4.74 3.06 7.75
C GLU A 17 3.26 3.33 7.49
N LEU A 18 2.90 3.71 6.26
CA LEU A 18 1.51 3.78 5.81
C LEU A 18 0.84 2.42 5.98
N ASN A 19 1.50 1.34 5.56
CA ASN A 19 0.98 -0.02 5.69
C ASN A 19 0.75 -0.42 7.16
N LYS A 20 1.66 -0.02 8.07
CA LYS A 20 1.48 -0.20 9.52
C LYS A 20 0.30 0.62 10.07
N PHE A 21 0.06 1.80 9.52
CA PHE A 21 -1.12 2.58 9.87
C PHE A 21 -2.41 1.92 9.35
N LEU A 22 -2.42 1.47 8.10
CA LEU A 22 -3.53 0.71 7.51
C LEU A 22 -3.83 -0.55 8.34
N LEU A 23 -2.79 -1.29 8.76
CA LEU A 23 -2.90 -2.41 9.68
C LEU A 23 -3.64 -2.07 10.98
N LYS A 24 -3.39 -0.91 11.57
CA LYS A 24 -4.17 -0.44 12.74
C LYS A 24 -5.63 -0.14 12.39
N SER A 25 -5.90 0.35 11.18
CA SER A 25 -7.26 0.55 10.69
C SER A 25 -7.99 -0.77 10.43
N PHE A 26 -7.28 -1.85 10.12
CA PHE A 26 -7.83 -3.21 9.96
C PHE A 26 -8.13 -3.93 11.28
N ASP A 27 -7.54 -3.49 12.41
CA ASP A 27 -7.93 -3.93 13.75
C ASP A 27 -9.26 -3.27 14.18
N ARG A 28 -10.36 -3.69 13.54
CA ARG A 28 -11.71 -3.15 13.75
C ARG A 28 -12.15 -3.14 15.21
N ASN A 29 -11.65 -4.08 16.01
CA ASN A 29 -11.98 -4.23 17.43
C ASN A 29 -10.97 -3.56 18.37
N LYS A 30 -9.89 -2.97 17.83
CA LYS A 30 -8.79 -2.34 18.58
C LYS A 30 -8.25 -3.23 19.70
N ASN A 31 -8.28 -4.55 19.52
CA ASN A 31 -7.93 -5.51 20.54
C ASN A 31 -6.59 -6.20 20.24
N GLY A 32 -5.87 -5.72 19.23
CA GLY A 32 -4.57 -6.23 18.81
C GLY A 32 -4.65 -7.59 18.12
N LYS A 33 -5.85 -8.06 17.75
CA LYS A 33 -6.05 -9.36 17.10
C LYS A 33 -6.65 -9.18 15.71
N PHE A 34 -5.90 -9.65 14.72
CA PHE A 34 -6.38 -9.77 13.35
C PHE A 34 -7.18 -11.06 13.21
N ARG A 35 -8.31 -10.99 12.51
CA ARG A 35 -8.92 -12.20 11.99
C ARG A 35 -8.05 -12.73 10.84
N LEU A 36 -8.09 -14.05 10.63
CA LEU A 36 -7.28 -14.69 9.61
C LEU A 36 -7.56 -14.14 8.19
N ASP A 37 -8.83 -13.80 7.91
CA ASP A 37 -9.28 -13.19 6.66
C ASP A 37 -8.72 -11.77 6.45
N ASP A 38 -8.66 -10.95 7.51
CA ASP A 38 -8.04 -9.62 7.43
C ASP A 38 -6.52 -9.75 7.17
N PHE A 39 -5.84 -10.72 7.81
CA PHE A 39 -4.42 -10.98 7.59
C PHE A 39 -4.12 -11.48 6.16
N ILE A 40 -4.93 -12.41 5.65
CA ILE A 40 -4.82 -12.90 4.27
C ILE A 40 -5.02 -11.76 3.28
N SER A 41 -6.02 -10.90 3.50
CA SER A 41 -6.31 -9.74 2.64
C SER A 41 -5.14 -8.76 2.60
N LEU A 42 -4.52 -8.50 3.75
CA LEU A 42 -3.30 -7.69 3.82
C LEU A 42 -2.15 -8.32 3.03
N CYS A 43 -1.90 -9.63 3.19
CA CYS A 43 -0.84 -10.30 2.44
C CYS A 43 -1.04 -10.17 0.92
N ILE A 44 -2.28 -10.31 0.44
CA ILE A 44 -2.65 -10.14 -0.97
C ILE A 44 -2.40 -8.68 -1.42
N PHE A 45 -2.79 -7.71 -0.59
CA PHE A 45 -2.54 -6.29 -0.86
C PHE A 45 -1.04 -5.99 -1.00
N VAL A 46 -0.23 -6.42 -0.03
CA VAL A 46 1.23 -6.19 -0.04
C VAL A 46 1.90 -6.86 -1.25
N GLN A 47 1.50 -8.09 -1.57
CA GLN A 47 2.04 -8.79 -2.75
C GLN A 47 1.70 -8.06 -4.05
N SER A 48 0.46 -7.56 -4.17
CA SER A 48 0.00 -6.84 -5.36
C SER A 48 0.67 -5.49 -5.51
N ALA A 49 0.83 -4.74 -4.40
CA ALA A 49 1.58 -3.49 -4.37
C ALA A 49 3.04 -3.69 -4.80
N ARG A 50 3.67 -4.80 -4.36
CA ARG A 50 5.02 -5.14 -4.80
C ARG A 50 5.09 -5.46 -6.29
N ASN A 51 4.17 -6.27 -6.80
CA ASN A 51 4.15 -6.61 -8.23
C ASN A 51 3.97 -5.36 -9.10
N LEU A 52 3.11 -4.44 -8.66
CA LEU A 52 2.90 -3.17 -9.31
C LEU A 52 4.16 -2.31 -9.27
N PHE A 53 4.79 -2.18 -8.09
CA PHE A 53 6.06 -1.46 -7.94
C PHE A 53 7.15 -2.02 -8.88
N ASP A 54 7.34 -3.34 -8.90
CA ASP A 54 8.32 -4.02 -9.75
C ASP A 54 8.04 -3.80 -11.24
N SER A 55 6.79 -3.57 -11.63
CA SER A 55 6.42 -3.25 -13.03
C SER A 55 6.86 -1.84 -13.46
N PHE A 56 6.93 -0.90 -12.51
CA PHE A 56 7.39 0.47 -12.76
C PHE A 56 8.91 0.63 -12.49
N ASP A 57 9.49 -0.12 -11.54
CA ASP A 57 10.92 -0.11 -11.21
C ASP A 57 11.75 -1.00 -12.17
N THR A 58 11.65 -0.71 -13.47
CA THR A 58 12.31 -1.50 -14.53
C THR A 58 13.83 -1.56 -14.40
N THR A 59 14.45 -0.56 -13.76
CA THR A 59 15.90 -0.50 -13.51
C THR A 59 16.32 -1.13 -12.18
N LYS A 60 15.36 -1.60 -11.36
CA LYS A 60 15.59 -2.20 -10.04
C LYS A 60 16.38 -1.32 -9.09
N GLN A 61 16.13 -0.02 -9.15
CA GLN A 61 16.82 0.98 -8.33
C GLN A 61 16.09 1.27 -7.01
N GLY A 62 14.93 0.62 -6.80
CA GLY A 62 14.12 0.78 -5.60
C GLY A 62 13.37 2.11 -5.55
N ARG A 63 13.22 2.80 -6.69
CA ARG A 63 12.52 4.09 -6.79
C ARG A 63 11.75 4.18 -8.11
N VAL A 64 10.49 4.59 -8.01
CA VAL A 64 9.61 4.85 -9.15
C VAL A 64 9.16 6.31 -9.14
N THR A 65 9.12 6.94 -10.31
CA THR A 65 8.54 8.26 -10.50
C THR A 65 7.30 8.09 -11.34
N LEU A 66 6.16 8.55 -10.82
CA LEU A 66 4.86 8.40 -11.47
C LEU A 66 4.32 9.77 -11.85
N ASP A 67 3.75 9.89 -13.05
CA ASP A 67 2.87 11.01 -13.37
C ASP A 67 1.48 10.84 -12.73
N ILE A 68 0.63 11.86 -12.85
CA ILE A 68 -0.69 11.85 -12.22
C ILE A 68 -1.59 10.69 -12.70
N ASN A 69 -1.52 10.33 -13.99
CA ASN A 69 -2.33 9.25 -14.54
C ASN A 69 -1.82 7.89 -14.05
N GLN A 70 -0.50 7.72 -14.01
CA GLN A 70 0.12 6.52 -13.46
C GLN A 70 -0.18 6.37 -11.96
N PHE A 71 -0.18 7.47 -11.21
CA PHE A 71 -0.56 7.46 -9.80
C PHE A 71 -2.02 7.04 -9.61
N ILE A 72 -2.95 7.62 -10.37
CA ILE A 72 -4.37 7.27 -10.33
C ILE A 72 -4.57 5.79 -10.68
N TYR A 73 -3.94 5.31 -11.76
CA TYR A 73 -3.98 3.91 -12.15
C TYR A 73 -3.51 2.98 -11.03
N CYS A 74 -2.40 3.31 -10.36
CA CYS A 74 -1.88 2.52 -9.25
C CYS A 74 -2.85 2.51 -8.07
N SER A 75 -3.47 3.65 -7.76
CA SER A 75 -4.45 3.78 -6.68
C SER A 75 -5.69 2.92 -6.95
N GLU A 76 -6.28 3.04 -8.14
CA GLU A 76 -7.47 2.28 -8.52
C GLU A 76 -7.19 0.76 -8.56
N TYR A 77 -6.02 0.36 -9.06
CA TYR A 77 -5.60 -1.04 -9.08
C TYR A 77 -5.53 -1.64 -7.67
N LEU A 78 -4.95 -0.91 -6.72
CA LEU A 78 -4.80 -1.38 -5.35
C LEU A 78 -6.12 -1.35 -4.55
N GLU A 79 -6.99 -0.38 -4.83
CA GLU A 79 -8.35 -0.35 -4.26
C GLU A 79 -9.18 -1.55 -4.71
N GLY A 80 -9.09 -1.96 -5.99
CA GLY A 80 -9.80 -3.12 -6.51
C GLY A 80 -9.37 -4.47 -5.91
N ILE A 81 -8.22 -4.51 -5.22
CA ILE A 81 -7.67 -5.73 -4.60
C ILE A 81 -8.07 -5.86 -3.13
N LEU A 82 -8.41 -4.74 -2.47
CA LEU A 82 -9.00 -4.80 -1.15
C LEU A 82 -10.44 -5.33 -1.29
N PRO A 83 -10.84 -6.37 -0.53
CA PRO A 83 -12.23 -6.78 -0.53
C PRO A 83 -13.10 -5.58 -0.11
N PHE A 84 -14.17 -5.33 -0.85
CA PHE A 84 -15.17 -4.26 -0.66
C PHE A 84 -15.81 -4.17 0.75
N THR A 85 -15.31 -4.92 1.72
CA THR A 85 -15.83 -5.07 3.10
C THR A 85 -15.11 -4.18 4.13
N ILE A 86 -14.32 -3.20 3.67
CA ILE A 86 -13.54 -2.29 4.55
C ILE A 86 -14.15 -0.87 4.61
N PHE A 87 -15.23 -0.60 3.86
CA PHE A 87 -16.07 0.58 4.06
C PHE A 87 -17.29 0.25 4.92
#